data_AF-A0A7W9HBP4-F1
#
_entry.id   AF-A0A7W9HBP4-F1
#
_cell.length_a   1.000
_cell.length_b   1.000
_cell.length_c   1.000
_cell.angle_alpha   90.00
_cell.angle_beta   90.00
_cell.angle_gamma   90.00
#
_symmetry.space_group_name_H-M   'P 1'
#
loop_
_entity.id
_entity.type
_entity.pdbx_description
1 polymer ?
#
loop_
_entity_poly.entity_id
_entity_poly.type
_entity_poly.pdbx_seq_one_letter_code
_entity_poly.pdbx_strand_id
1 'polypeptide(L)'
;MRRWDQGTCCADDEGALAAASLASTVGSRCRLRATIDAGKGSYSDIRPAGRRGPSNYGGQAVKPKVTPVMADKPVPTNDWWSSLIFQRFASNPWSENMYGHFLSYKAVYGGLEVGYPTDHQIVGGGRQYEFAHKADLTLGLADLNSPDAKADGWSDWTVTTYHWIATMNSLGVPRHDDHGQHPRRPSPSTRAAP
;
A
#
# COMPACT_ATOMS: atom_id res chain seq x y z
N MET A 1 -2.10 -8.16 13.94
CA MET A 1 -0.96 -7.51 14.67
C MET A 1 0.22 -8.48 14.83
N ARG A 2 1.05 -8.67 13.78
CA ARG A 2 2.36 -9.32 13.94
C ARG A 2 3.39 -8.25 14.30
N ARG A 3 3.86 -8.35 15.55
CA ARG A 3 4.84 -7.50 16.22
C ARG A 3 6.08 -7.30 15.34
N TRP A 4 6.26 -6.08 14.85
CA TRP A 4 7.55 -5.60 14.36
C TRP A 4 8.30 -5.05 15.56
N ASP A 5 8.81 -5.92 16.43
CA ASP A 5 9.77 -5.47 17.42
C ASP A 5 10.83 -6.55 17.66
N GLN A 6 12.06 -6.12 17.39
CA GLN A 6 13.35 -6.54 17.93
C GLN A 6 13.64 -8.04 18.09
N GLY A 7 14.54 -8.51 17.23
CA GLY A 7 15.35 -9.71 17.46
C GLY A 7 16.77 -9.44 16.98
N THR A 8 17.59 -8.86 17.85
CA THR A 8 19.04 -8.78 17.66
C THR A 8 19.59 -10.20 17.71
N CYS A 9 20.06 -10.70 16.57
CA CYS A 9 20.93 -11.87 16.47
C CYS A 9 22.06 -11.42 15.53
N CYS A 10 23.33 -11.29 15.90
CA CYS A 10 24.11 -11.76 17.04
C CYS A 10 25.10 -10.64 17.39
N ALA A 11 25.40 -10.43 18.66
CA ALA A 11 26.56 -9.65 19.07
C ALA A 11 27.81 -10.54 18.95
N ASP A 12 28.87 -10.00 18.36
CA ASP A 12 30.20 -10.58 18.35
C ASP A 12 30.80 -10.41 19.75
N ASP A 13 31.07 -11.53 20.46
CA ASP A 13 31.93 -11.54 21.64
C ASP A 13 33.09 -12.49 21.36
N GLU A 14 34.28 -11.92 21.16
CA GLU A 14 35.54 -12.64 21.22
C GLU A 14 35.88 -12.95 22.68
N GLY A 15 36.09 -14.23 23.02
CA GLY A 15 36.47 -14.60 24.38
C GLY A 15 36.73 -16.09 24.62
N ALA A 16 38.00 -16.47 24.43
CA ALA A 16 38.78 -17.53 25.12
C ALA A 16 38.27 -19.00 25.21
N LEU A 17 39.17 -19.90 24.78
CA LEU A 17 39.15 -21.36 24.92
C LEU A 17 39.19 -21.85 26.38
N ALA A 18 38.36 -22.83 26.75
CA ALA A 18 38.75 -23.98 27.61
C ALA A 18 37.69 -25.10 27.71
N ALA A 19 38.15 -26.33 27.42
CA ALA A 19 37.81 -27.66 27.97
C ALA A 19 36.39 -28.29 27.94
N ALA A 20 36.31 -29.38 27.16
CA ALA A 20 35.49 -30.61 27.16
C ALA A 20 34.38 -30.87 28.21
N SER A 21 33.17 -31.21 27.72
CA SER A 21 32.32 -32.32 28.22
C SER A 21 31.20 -32.69 27.22
N LEU A 22 30.65 -33.90 27.34
CA LEU A 22 29.85 -34.65 26.36
C LEU A 22 28.50 -34.03 25.92
N ALA A 23 28.29 -34.09 24.59
CA ALA A 23 27.05 -34.14 23.81
C ALA A 23 25.72 -33.69 24.47
N SER A 24 25.36 -32.44 24.22
CA SER A 24 23.98 -31.98 24.12
C SER A 24 23.83 -31.18 22.83
N THR A 25 23.78 -31.83 21.66
CA THR A 25 23.32 -31.15 20.45
C THR A 25 21.80 -31.05 20.49
N VAL A 26 21.29 -30.20 21.39
CA VAL A 26 20.03 -29.51 21.11
C VAL A 26 20.34 -28.72 19.85
N GLY A 27 20.04 -29.31 18.70
CA GLY A 27 20.21 -28.66 17.42
C GLY A 27 19.48 -27.35 17.51
N SER A 28 20.24 -26.25 17.61
CA SER A 28 19.77 -24.92 17.26
C SER A 28 19.16 -25.09 15.89
N ARG A 29 17.83 -25.15 15.85
CA ARG A 29 17.09 -25.00 14.61
C ARG A 29 17.37 -23.55 14.22
N CYS A 30 18.46 -23.34 13.49
CA CYS A 30 18.59 -22.19 12.63
C CYS A 30 17.32 -22.25 11.79
N ARG A 31 16.35 -21.39 12.13
CA ARG A 31 15.08 -21.36 11.43
C ARG A 31 15.45 -21.03 10.00
N LEU A 32 15.42 -22.05 9.14
CA LEU A 32 15.59 -21.88 7.71
C LEU A 32 14.69 -20.73 7.31
N ARG A 33 15.33 -19.73 6.71
CA ARG A 33 14.73 -18.61 6.00
C ARG A 33 13.40 -19.05 5.42
N ALA A 34 12.29 -18.49 5.89
CA ALA A 34 10.97 -19.00 5.51
C ALA A 34 10.81 -18.81 4.00
N THR A 35 10.90 -19.95 3.33
CA THR A 35 10.93 -20.09 1.88
C THR A 35 9.62 -20.76 1.53
N ILE A 36 8.86 -20.11 0.67
CA ILE A 36 7.52 -20.53 0.27
C ILE A 36 7.63 -21.02 -1.16
N ASP A 37 7.27 -22.28 -1.37
CA ASP A 37 7.36 -22.93 -2.67
C ASP A 37 6.34 -22.37 -3.66
N ALA A 38 6.76 -22.22 -4.92
CA ALA A 38 5.97 -21.74 -6.04
C ALA A 38 6.33 -22.54 -7.30
N GLY A 39 5.65 -23.68 -7.49
CA GLY A 39 5.97 -24.61 -8.57
C GLY A 39 7.36 -25.22 -8.40
N LYS A 40 8.26 -25.02 -9.37
CA LYS A 40 9.67 -25.45 -9.30
C LYS A 40 10.60 -24.43 -8.62
N GLY A 41 10.09 -23.25 -8.28
CA GLY A 41 10.84 -22.19 -7.61
C GLY A 41 10.30 -21.93 -6.21
N SER A 42 10.82 -20.88 -5.57
CA SER A 42 10.35 -20.42 -4.26
C SER A 42 10.63 -18.93 -4.05
N TYR A 43 9.96 -18.33 -3.07
CA TYR A 43 10.20 -16.97 -2.63
C TYR A 43 10.38 -16.92 -1.10
N SER A 44 10.99 -15.85 -0.60
CA SER A 44 11.22 -15.66 0.84
C SER A 44 10.23 -14.64 1.38
N ASP A 45 9.54 -14.96 2.46
CA ASP A 45 8.74 -13.97 3.22
C ASP A 45 9.60 -13.17 4.22
N ILE A 46 10.87 -13.54 4.37
CA ILE A 46 11.87 -12.81 5.14
C ILE A 46 12.70 -11.92 4.21
N ARG A 47 12.77 -10.63 4.53
CA ARG A 47 13.67 -9.70 3.85
C ARG A 47 15.14 -10.08 4.10
N PRO A 48 15.97 -10.28 3.05
CA PRO A 48 17.39 -10.54 3.25
C PRO A 48 18.09 -9.39 4.00
N ALA A 49 19.11 -9.73 4.80
CA ALA A 49 19.91 -8.76 5.55
C ALA A 49 20.53 -7.72 4.61
N GLY A 50 20.64 -6.47 5.08
CA GLY A 50 21.20 -5.35 4.30
C GLY A 50 20.30 -4.80 3.19
N ARG A 51 19.10 -5.36 2.95
CA ARG A 51 18.17 -4.86 1.93
C ARG A 51 17.17 -3.87 2.50
N ARG A 52 16.99 -2.75 1.79
CA ARG A 52 16.00 -1.72 2.13
C ARG A 52 14.62 -2.12 1.63
N GLY A 53 13.60 -1.78 2.42
CA GLY A 53 12.21 -1.85 2.00
C GLY A 53 11.74 -0.54 1.37
N PRO A 54 10.43 -0.37 1.18
CA PRO A 54 9.85 0.90 0.74
C PRO A 54 10.32 2.07 1.61
N SER A 55 10.74 3.15 0.98
CA SER A 55 11.21 4.37 1.66
C SER A 55 10.70 5.63 0.99
N ASN A 56 10.63 6.72 1.74
CA ASN A 56 10.32 8.05 1.21
C ASN A 56 11.51 8.66 0.46
N TYR A 57 11.36 9.89 -0.02
CA TYR A 57 12.41 10.62 -0.75
C TYR A 57 13.72 10.77 0.05
N GLY A 58 13.63 10.85 1.38
CA GLY A 58 14.77 10.93 2.29
C GLY A 58 15.36 9.58 2.70
N GLY A 59 14.87 8.46 2.15
CA GLY A 59 15.36 7.11 2.46
C GLY A 59 14.86 6.52 3.79
N GLN A 60 13.94 7.20 4.48
CA GLN A 60 13.30 6.70 5.70
C GLN A 60 12.27 5.62 5.33
N ALA A 61 12.22 4.53 6.09
CA ALA A 61 11.28 3.45 5.83
C ALA A 61 9.83 3.95 5.96
N VAL A 62 9.00 3.63 4.98
CA VAL A 62 7.57 3.97 5.01
C VAL A 62 6.72 2.71 5.19
N LYS A 63 5.63 2.87 5.93
CA LYS A 63 4.54 1.89 6.01
C LYS A 63 3.27 2.57 5.50
N PRO A 64 2.35 1.82 4.88
CA PRO A 64 1.09 2.37 4.43
C PRO A 64 0.30 2.90 5.64
N LYS A 65 -0.22 4.12 5.51
CA LYS A 65 -1.10 4.75 6.50
C LYS A 65 -2.53 4.28 6.29
N VAL A 66 -2.94 3.29 7.06
CA VAL A 66 -4.28 2.70 7.00
C VAL A 66 -4.92 2.67 8.38
N THR A 67 -6.24 2.62 8.43
CA THR A 67 -6.97 2.40 9.69
C THR A 67 -6.78 0.98 10.21
N PRO A 68 -7.13 0.73 11.49
CA PRO A 68 -7.05 -0.61 12.07
C PRO A 68 -7.84 -1.67 11.29
N VAL A 69 -8.97 -1.32 10.67
CA VAL A 69 -9.78 -2.25 9.87
C VAL A 69 -9.09 -2.70 8.58
N MET A 70 -8.18 -1.87 8.04
CA MET A 70 -7.41 -2.18 6.83
C MET A 70 -5.98 -2.66 7.10
N ALA A 71 -5.55 -2.76 8.37
CA ALA A 71 -4.16 -3.02 8.75
C ALA A 71 -3.57 -4.34 8.22
N ASP A 72 -4.42 -5.37 8.06
CA ASP A 72 -4.00 -6.70 7.59
C ASP A 72 -4.41 -6.96 6.11
N LYS A 73 -4.86 -5.92 5.38
CA LYS A 73 -5.23 -6.03 3.96
C LYS A 73 -4.02 -5.72 3.06
N PRO A 74 -3.81 -6.46 1.95
CA PRO A 74 -2.84 -6.07 0.93
C PRO A 74 -3.15 -4.69 0.41
N VAL A 75 -2.20 -3.78 0.52
CA VAL A 75 -2.42 -2.37 0.18
C VAL A 75 -2.09 -2.13 -1.30
N PRO A 76 -3.00 -1.54 -2.09
CA PRO A 76 -2.72 -1.17 -3.47
C PRO A 76 -1.53 -0.21 -3.57
N THR A 77 -0.78 -0.33 -4.66
CA THR A 77 0.40 0.50 -4.94
C THR A 77 0.34 0.94 -6.39
N ASN A 78 0.95 2.09 -6.71
CA ASN A 78 0.95 2.68 -8.06
C ASN A 78 -0.43 3.15 -8.56
N ASP A 79 -1.38 3.36 -7.65
CA ASP A 79 -2.65 4.00 -7.94
C ASP A 79 -2.58 5.53 -7.85
N TRP A 80 -3.55 6.18 -8.50
CA TRP A 80 -3.68 7.64 -8.55
C TRP A 80 -3.77 8.32 -7.17
N TRP A 81 -4.17 7.57 -6.15
CA TRP A 81 -4.30 8.02 -4.75
C TRP A 81 -3.17 7.51 -3.84
N SER A 82 -2.12 6.86 -4.37
CA SER A 82 -1.07 6.23 -3.55
C SER A 82 -0.35 7.21 -2.60
N SER A 83 -0.28 8.50 -2.96
CA SER A 83 0.35 9.53 -2.12
C SER A 83 -0.38 9.75 -0.79
N LEU A 84 -1.67 9.40 -0.72
CA LEU A 84 -2.48 9.44 0.49
C LEU A 84 -1.93 8.53 1.59
N ILE A 85 -1.48 7.33 1.20
CA ILE A 85 -1.08 6.27 2.13
C ILE A 85 0.44 6.09 2.21
N PHE A 86 1.18 6.47 1.16
CA PHE A 86 2.64 6.43 1.10
C PHE A 86 3.20 7.84 0.96
N GLN A 87 3.77 8.35 2.05
CA GLN A 87 4.35 9.69 2.06
C GLN A 87 5.63 9.74 1.23
N ARG A 88 5.67 10.61 0.21
CA ARG A 88 6.90 10.92 -0.53
C ARG A 88 7.81 11.82 0.30
N PHE A 89 7.26 12.82 0.98
CA PHE A 89 7.98 13.78 1.80
C PHE A 89 7.53 13.65 3.26
N ALA A 90 8.49 13.46 4.18
CA ALA A 90 8.19 13.27 5.60
C ALA A 90 7.47 14.47 6.24
N SER A 91 7.66 15.68 5.68
CA SER A 91 7.01 16.91 6.13
C SER A 91 5.54 17.02 5.70
N ASN A 92 5.06 16.15 4.81
CA ASN A 92 3.66 16.13 4.37
C ASN A 92 2.95 14.86 4.87
N PRO A 93 2.27 14.91 6.02
CA PRO A 93 1.64 13.74 6.58
C PRO A 93 0.29 13.35 5.95
N TRP A 94 -0.22 14.11 4.98
CA TRP A 94 -1.52 13.88 4.35
C TRP A 94 -1.37 13.24 2.95
N SER A 95 -1.56 14.01 1.87
CA SER A 95 -1.33 13.54 0.50
C SER A 95 -0.62 14.60 -0.35
N GLU A 96 -0.09 14.15 -1.50
CA GLU A 96 0.20 15.05 -2.61
C GLU A 96 -1.07 15.27 -3.45
N ASN A 97 -0.97 16.08 -4.51
CA ASN A 97 -2.05 16.27 -5.46
C ASN A 97 -2.44 14.92 -6.09
N MET A 98 -3.72 14.56 -6.06
CA MET A 98 -4.28 13.33 -6.59
C MET A 98 -5.30 13.67 -7.69
N TYR A 99 -5.30 12.93 -8.79
CA TYR A 99 -6.16 13.22 -9.95
C TYR A 99 -7.13 12.08 -10.25
N GLY A 100 -8.25 12.07 -9.52
CA GLY A 100 -9.37 11.17 -9.78
C GLY A 100 -10.31 11.80 -10.80
N HIS A 101 -9.97 11.66 -12.07
CA HIS A 101 -10.65 12.38 -13.16
C HIS A 101 -12.18 12.24 -13.11
N PHE A 102 -12.94 13.33 -13.29
CA PHE A 102 -12.48 14.67 -13.72
C PHE A 102 -11.98 15.62 -12.62
N LEU A 103 -12.03 15.22 -11.35
CA LEU A 103 -11.66 16.06 -10.22
C LEU A 103 -10.20 15.84 -9.80
N SER A 104 -9.70 16.82 -9.06
CA SER A 104 -8.42 16.77 -8.36
C SER A 104 -8.66 16.91 -6.85
N TYR A 105 -7.82 16.23 -6.07
CA TYR A 105 -7.98 16.10 -4.64
C TYR A 105 -6.64 16.30 -3.93
N LYS A 106 -6.68 16.83 -2.71
CA LYS A 106 -5.52 16.86 -1.82
C LYS A 106 -5.96 16.79 -0.37
N ALA A 107 -5.51 15.77 0.35
CA ALA A 107 -5.71 15.69 1.78
C ALA A 107 -4.77 16.71 2.45
N VAL A 108 -5.32 17.48 3.38
CA VAL A 108 -4.63 18.51 4.16
C VAL A 108 -5.04 18.40 5.62
N TYR A 109 -4.37 19.15 6.49
CA TYR A 109 -4.67 19.22 7.92
C TYR A 109 -6.16 19.42 8.24
N GLY A 110 -6.81 20.33 7.51
CA GLY A 110 -8.20 20.74 7.74
C GLY A 110 -9.24 19.91 6.97
N GLY A 111 -8.84 18.85 6.27
CA GLY A 111 -9.76 17.99 5.52
C GLY A 111 -9.27 17.65 4.11
N LEU A 112 -10.18 17.69 3.14
CA LEU A 112 -9.94 17.32 1.76
C LEU A 112 -10.22 18.49 0.82
N GLU A 113 -9.18 19.01 0.18
CA GLU A 113 -9.32 19.93 -0.94
C GLU A 113 -9.88 19.19 -2.15
N VAL A 114 -10.87 19.78 -2.81
CA VAL A 114 -11.46 19.30 -4.06
C VAL A 114 -11.40 20.42 -5.07
N GLY A 115 -10.97 20.10 -6.28
CA GLY A 115 -10.84 21.06 -7.37
C GLY A 115 -11.16 20.47 -8.73
N TYR A 116 -11.59 21.32 -9.64
CA TYR A 116 -11.84 20.99 -11.04
C TYR A 116 -10.94 21.88 -11.93
N PRO A 117 -9.69 21.46 -12.21
CA PRO A 117 -8.74 22.30 -12.92
C PRO A 117 -9.11 22.40 -14.41
N THR A 118 -9.52 23.60 -14.84
CA THR A 118 -9.85 23.92 -16.25
C THR A 118 -8.81 24.78 -16.94
N ASP A 119 -7.91 25.40 -16.17
CA ASP A 119 -6.83 26.24 -16.67
C ASP A 119 -5.55 25.43 -16.83
N HIS A 120 -4.95 25.50 -18.02
CA HIS A 120 -3.67 24.87 -18.28
C HIS A 120 -2.52 25.83 -18.08
N GLN A 121 -1.33 25.28 -17.81
CA GLN A 121 -0.09 26.02 -17.73
C GLN A 121 1.00 25.34 -18.53
N ILE A 122 1.87 26.14 -19.15
CA ILE A 122 3.11 25.66 -19.76
C ILE A 122 4.26 26.01 -18.82
N VAL A 123 4.88 25.00 -18.24
CA VAL A 123 5.93 25.15 -17.22
C VAL A 123 7.24 24.46 -17.64
N GLY A 124 8.26 24.52 -16.78
CA GLY A 124 9.57 23.90 -17.04
C GLY A 124 10.29 24.49 -18.27
N GLY A 125 10.12 25.79 -18.51
CA GLY A 125 10.72 26.48 -19.66
C GLY A 125 10.12 26.08 -21.00
N GLY A 126 8.82 25.76 -21.05
CA GLY A 126 8.13 25.38 -22.30
C GLY A 126 8.00 23.88 -22.55
N ARG A 127 8.37 23.03 -21.59
CA ARG A 127 8.53 21.57 -21.78
C ARG A 127 7.45 20.73 -21.13
N GLN A 128 6.63 21.32 -20.28
CA GLN A 128 5.61 20.64 -19.49
C GLN A 128 4.29 21.37 -19.66
N TYR A 129 3.22 20.60 -19.88
CA TYR A 129 1.86 21.10 -19.96
C TYR A 129 1.07 20.46 -18.82
N GLU A 130 0.48 21.29 -17.96
CA GLU A 130 -0.16 20.80 -16.74
C GLU A 130 -1.48 21.50 -16.42
N PHE A 131 -2.38 20.75 -15.82
CA PHE A 131 -3.57 21.23 -15.12
C PHE A 131 -3.31 21.05 -13.62
N ALA A 132 -2.74 22.06 -12.99
CA ALA A 132 -2.39 21.98 -11.57
C ALA A 132 -3.63 21.93 -10.69
N HIS A 133 -3.61 21.09 -9.66
CA HIS A 133 -4.64 21.11 -8.61
C HIS A 133 -4.76 22.51 -8.00
N LYS A 134 -5.99 22.98 -7.90
CA LYS A 134 -6.39 24.18 -7.19
C LYS A 134 -7.64 23.84 -6.40
N ALA A 135 -7.63 24.11 -5.10
CA ALA A 135 -8.81 23.88 -4.27
C ALA A 135 -9.92 24.86 -4.65
N ASP A 136 -11.05 24.35 -5.13
CA ASP A 136 -12.29 25.12 -5.31
C ASP A 136 -13.13 25.09 -4.03
N LEU A 137 -13.06 23.99 -3.29
CA LEU A 137 -13.65 23.83 -1.97
C LEU A 137 -12.77 22.94 -1.08
N THR A 138 -12.94 23.05 0.23
CA THR A 138 -12.33 22.15 1.21
C THR A 138 -13.42 21.48 2.02
N LEU A 139 -13.52 20.15 1.91
CA LEU A 139 -14.41 19.32 2.71
C LEU A 139 -13.74 19.06 4.06
N GLY A 140 -14.28 19.64 5.11
CA GLY A 140 -13.79 19.46 6.48
C GLY A 140 -14.96 19.33 7.47
N LEU A 141 -14.61 19.01 8.71
CA LEU A 141 -15.52 19.11 9.85
C LEU A 141 -15.12 20.31 10.70
N ALA A 142 -16.08 20.92 11.39
CA ALA A 142 -15.77 21.97 12.37
C ALA A 142 -14.79 21.41 13.41
N ASP A 143 -13.76 22.20 13.73
CA ASP A 143 -12.70 21.86 14.68
C ASP A 143 -11.88 20.60 14.32
N LEU A 144 -11.89 20.19 13.05
CA LEU A 144 -11.05 19.09 12.59
C LEU A 144 -9.57 19.48 12.60
N ASN A 145 -8.80 18.69 13.36
CA ASN A 145 -7.36 18.77 13.45
C ASN A 145 -6.80 17.35 13.26
N SER A 146 -6.62 16.93 12.01
CA SER A 146 -6.10 15.59 11.72
C SER A 146 -4.59 15.62 11.57
N PRO A 147 -3.83 14.87 12.40
CA PRO A 147 -2.37 14.87 12.33
C PRO A 147 -1.83 14.18 11.06
N ASP A 148 -2.65 13.34 10.42
CA ASP A 148 -2.32 12.62 9.19
C ASP A 148 -3.57 12.27 8.37
N ALA A 149 -3.36 11.70 7.18
CA ALA A 149 -4.39 11.06 6.38
C ALA A 149 -4.21 9.53 6.41
N LYS A 150 -5.32 8.79 6.51
CA LYS A 150 -5.35 7.32 6.51
C LYS A 150 -6.46 6.79 5.60
N ALA A 151 -6.16 5.74 4.85
CA ALA A 151 -7.17 5.01 4.08
C ALA A 151 -7.94 4.03 4.98
N ASP A 152 -9.25 3.99 4.78
CA ASP A 152 -10.20 3.14 5.50
C ASP A 152 -10.85 2.06 4.61
N GLY A 153 -10.72 2.21 3.29
CA GLY A 153 -11.24 1.26 2.32
C GLY A 153 -10.82 1.65 0.90
N TRP A 154 -10.89 0.71 -0.02
CA TRP A 154 -10.66 0.96 -1.44
C TRP A 154 -11.40 -0.07 -2.30
N SER A 155 -11.64 0.30 -3.55
CA SER A 155 -12.05 -0.59 -4.65
C SER A 155 -11.09 -0.41 -5.83
N ASP A 156 -11.43 -1.00 -6.97
CA ASP A 156 -10.69 -0.88 -8.22
C ASP A 156 -10.41 0.58 -8.65
N TRP A 157 -11.30 1.52 -8.30
CA TRP A 157 -11.17 2.92 -8.72
C TRP A 157 -11.60 3.93 -7.65
N THR A 158 -11.80 3.48 -6.41
CA THR A 158 -12.20 4.35 -5.30
C THR A 158 -11.34 4.16 -4.07
N VAL A 159 -11.17 5.22 -3.30
CA VAL A 159 -10.55 5.18 -1.96
C VAL A 159 -11.46 5.91 -0.98
N THR A 160 -11.58 5.34 0.22
CA THR A 160 -12.29 5.93 1.36
C THR A 160 -11.30 6.24 2.46
N THR A 161 -11.50 7.37 3.10
CA THR A 161 -10.67 7.88 4.19
C THR A 161 -11.47 7.95 5.49
N TYR A 162 -10.79 7.81 6.63
CA TYR A 162 -11.45 7.68 7.93
C TYR A 162 -11.83 9.01 8.59
N HIS A 163 -10.94 10.01 8.52
CA HIS A 163 -11.14 11.29 9.20
C HIS A 163 -12.09 12.24 8.44
N TRP A 164 -12.38 11.90 7.19
CA TRP A 164 -13.30 12.55 6.29
C TRP A 164 -14.00 11.41 5.56
N ILE A 165 -15.23 11.06 5.96
CA ILE A 165 -16.05 10.13 5.19
C ILE A 165 -16.37 10.82 3.86
N ALA A 166 -15.44 10.67 2.91
CA ALA A 166 -15.54 11.11 1.54
C ALA A 166 -14.95 9.97 0.70
N THR A 167 -15.78 9.38 -0.15
CA THR A 167 -15.31 8.42 -1.15
C THR A 167 -14.82 9.20 -2.35
N MET A 168 -13.54 9.07 -2.66
CA MET A 168 -12.95 9.68 -3.84
C MET A 168 -12.97 8.68 -4.99
N ASN A 169 -13.45 9.10 -6.15
CA ASN A 169 -13.67 8.23 -7.30
C ASN A 169 -12.87 8.74 -8.51
N SER A 170 -12.26 7.83 -9.25
CA SER A 170 -11.90 8.04 -10.65
C SER A 170 -12.90 7.31 -11.55
N LEU A 171 -13.20 7.86 -12.74
CA LEU A 171 -14.03 7.17 -13.72
C LEU A 171 -13.35 5.87 -14.20
N GLY A 172 -13.76 4.73 -13.64
CA GLY A 172 -13.49 3.39 -14.15
C GLY A 172 -14.79 2.76 -14.65
N VAL A 173 -14.77 2.17 -15.85
CA VAL A 173 -15.87 1.31 -16.30
C VAL A 173 -15.91 0.09 -15.37
N PRO A 174 -17.06 -0.29 -14.78
CA PRO A 174 -17.12 -1.44 -13.90
C PRO A 174 -16.61 -2.68 -14.62
N ARG A 175 -15.52 -3.28 -14.12
CA ARG A 175 -15.26 -4.67 -14.43
C ARG A 175 -16.29 -5.47 -13.64
N HIS A 176 -17.14 -6.18 -14.36
CA HIS A 176 -18.12 -7.08 -13.79
C HIS A 176 -17.35 -8.23 -13.11
N ASP A 177 -17.09 -8.10 -11.81
CA ASP A 177 -16.58 -9.19 -11.00
C ASP A 177 -17.68 -10.24 -10.84
N ASP A 178 -17.76 -11.14 -11.83
CA ASP A 178 -18.60 -12.32 -11.77
C ASP A 178 -17.94 -13.36 -10.84
N HIS A 179 -17.91 -13.06 -9.55
CA HIS A 179 -17.73 -14.09 -8.50
C HIS A 179 -19.08 -14.69 -8.07
N GLY A 180 -20.07 -14.64 -8.97
CA GLY A 180 -21.29 -15.45 -8.91
C GLY A 180 -21.01 -16.86 -9.42
N GLN A 181 -21.34 -17.86 -8.62
CA GLN A 181 -21.30 -19.27 -8.97
C GLN A 181 -22.10 -19.52 -10.27
N HIS A 182 -21.41 -19.71 -11.40
CA HIS A 182 -22.05 -20.20 -12.62
C HIS A 182 -22.45 -21.67 -12.42
N PRO A 183 -23.73 -22.06 -12.54
CA PRO A 183 -24.10 -23.46 -12.65
C PRO A 183 -23.50 -24.01 -13.94
N ARG A 184 -22.67 -25.05 -13.83
CA ARG A 184 -22.01 -25.68 -14.99
C ARG A 184 -23.08 -26.14 -15.99
N ARG A 185 -23.01 -25.61 -17.20
CA ARG A 185 -23.80 -26.07 -18.36
C ARG A 185 -23.53 -27.58 -18.57
N PRO A 186 -24.55 -28.45 -18.67
CA PRO A 186 -24.31 -29.85 -18.96
C PRO A 186 -23.77 -30.02 -20.38
N SER A 187 -22.74 -30.84 -20.53
CA SER A 187 -22.12 -31.18 -21.81
C SER A 187 -23.13 -31.84 -22.76
N PRO A 188 -23.13 -31.51 -24.07
CA PRO A 188 -24.02 -32.15 -25.02
C PRO A 188 -23.66 -33.63 -25.18
N SER A 189 -24.65 -34.49 -24.97
CA SER A 189 -24.62 -35.91 -25.33
C SER A 189 -24.55 -36.04 -26.86
N THR A 190 -23.52 -36.74 -27.34
CA THR A 190 -23.41 -37.14 -28.75
C THR A 190 -24.56 -38.06 -29.11
N ARG A 191 -25.47 -37.61 -29.98
CA ARG A 191 -26.49 -38.45 -30.61
C ARG A 191 -25.94 -38.96 -31.94
N ALA A 192 -25.77 -40.28 -32.06
CA ALA A 192 -25.50 -40.94 -33.32
C ALA A 192 -26.68 -40.74 -34.28
N ALA A 193 -26.38 -40.39 -35.54
CA ALA A 193 -27.35 -40.31 -36.62
C ALA A 193 -27.70 -41.74 -37.14
N PRO A 194 -28.92 -41.95 -37.66
CA PRO A 194 -29.30 -43.19 -38.32
C PRO A 194 -28.61 -43.40 -39.67
#